data_AF-A0A382MI87-F1
#
_entry.id   AF-A0A382MI87-F1
#
_cell.length_a   1.000
_cell.length_b   1.000
_cell.length_c   1.000
_cell.angle_alpha   90.00
_cell.angle_beta   90.00
_cell.angle_gamma   90.00
#
_symmetry.space_group_name_H-M   'P 1'
#
loop_
_entity.id
_entity.type
_entity.pdbx_description
1 polymer ?
#
loop_
_entity_poly.entity_id
_entity_poly.type
_entity_poly.pdbx_seq_one_letter_code
_entity_poly.pdbx_strand_id
1 'polypeptide(L)'
;WLIHRQEALLTLILLAGIVFVRGIRSYVPAVGMSTMLKRRARSSLQFCLALLTFVTIYAFTTRTMAPWGPPHVVDLGQFLPAFTGLPIDNPFFRFWDTLGYFGLGVYAWFLLRWKSLVRSDFLTAGMLVPLLTNLNPLYAVLFLHFGPATGLWRTAYLMPLGITAAILLTVTFLSKSARQTSGQKIKAYIIVFFLVMSLIPWHYQERFNRTSRVPSMLSVHETSGAGLWQDLIKAVDQIQAKREVRRIITDNVTRFVLYSATRSQVWWWPEREYFPKHRDDYQEDFLTSDFTHSLLVINKRNGVLTNSAQYAGHWPPDILKVSQHYPQDLDEFIATHPNLFELLWSAADVNIFLMHPSKN
;
A
#
# COMPACT_ATOMS: atom_id res chain seq x y z
N TRP A 1 16.45 12.25 4.89
CA TRP A 1 16.13 11.13 5.81
C TRP A 1 16.77 9.88 5.24
N LEU A 2 17.64 9.19 6.00
CA LEU A 2 18.39 8.01 5.53
C LEU A 2 17.53 6.74 5.39
N ILE A 3 16.42 6.63 6.14
CA ILE A 3 15.49 5.49 6.11
C ILE A 3 14.06 6.00 6.19
N HIS A 4 13.15 5.45 5.40
CA HIS A 4 11.74 5.83 5.44
C HIS A 4 11.06 5.27 6.72
N ARG A 5 10.18 6.04 7.37
CA ARG A 5 9.57 5.67 8.66
C ARG A 5 8.88 4.30 8.65
N GLN A 6 8.22 3.97 7.53
CA GLN A 6 7.56 2.68 7.36
C GLN A 6 8.57 1.51 7.33
N GLU A 7 9.71 1.67 6.65
CA GLU A 7 10.73 0.63 6.56
C GLU A 7 11.36 0.35 7.92
N ALA A 8 11.61 1.41 8.70
CA ALA A 8 12.08 1.28 10.08
C ALA A 8 11.09 0.49 10.95
N LEU A 9 9.79 0.82 10.88
CA LEU A 9 8.75 0.11 11.63
C LEU A 9 8.68 -1.38 11.24
N LEU A 10 8.63 -1.68 9.94
CA LEU A 10 8.56 -3.06 9.44
C LEU A 10 9.79 -3.87 9.87
N THR A 11 10.98 -3.26 9.84
CA THR A 11 12.22 -3.88 10.32
C THR A 11 12.14 -4.19 11.82
N LEU A 12 11.66 -3.25 12.64
CA LEU A 12 11.53 -3.46 14.09
C LEU A 12 10.52 -4.57 14.42
N ILE A 13 9.39 -4.64 13.72
CA ILE A 13 8.39 -5.70 13.91
C ILE A 13 9.02 -7.07 13.63
N LEU A 14 9.74 -7.20 12.52
CA LEU A 14 10.36 -8.46 12.15
C LEU A 14 11.47 -8.87 13.14
N LEU A 15 12.32 -7.93 13.56
CA LEU A 15 13.34 -8.19 14.58
C LEU A 15 12.72 -8.60 15.92
N ALA A 16 11.66 -7.92 16.35
CA ALA A 16 10.93 -8.28 17.56
C ALA A 16 10.32 -9.69 17.45
N GLY A 17 9.75 -10.03 16.29
CA GLY A 17 9.24 -11.38 16.01
C GLY A 17 10.33 -12.45 16.08
N ILE A 18 11.53 -12.19 15.54
CA ILE A 18 12.69 -13.10 15.60
C ILE A 18 13.14 -13.29 17.05
N VAL A 19 13.28 -12.19 17.80
CA VAL A 19 13.63 -12.23 19.24
C VAL A 19 12.59 -13.03 20.02
N PHE A 20 11.31 -12.84 19.73
CA PHE A 20 10.21 -13.58 20.35
C PHE A 20 10.30 -15.08 20.10
N VAL A 21 10.43 -15.49 18.84
CA VAL A 21 10.59 -16.91 18.46
C VAL A 21 11.82 -17.52 19.12
N ARG A 22 12.97 -16.83 19.07
CA ARG A 22 14.23 -17.30 19.67
C ARG A 22 14.10 -17.43 21.19
N GLY A 23 13.48 -16.44 21.82
CA GLY A 23 13.22 -16.40 23.26
C GLY A 23 12.39 -17.59 23.71
N ILE A 24 11.26 -17.87 23.06
CA ILE A 24 10.41 -19.03 23.37
C ILE A 24 11.20 -20.34 23.23
N ARG A 25 11.95 -20.51 22.15
CA ARG A 25 12.75 -21.73 21.92
C ARG A 25 13.81 -21.96 22.98
N SER A 26 14.29 -20.90 23.64
CA SER A 26 15.29 -21.03 24.71
C SER A 26 14.75 -21.75 25.95
N TYR A 27 13.42 -21.83 26.10
CA TYR A 27 12.74 -22.57 27.17
C TYR A 27 12.41 -24.01 26.79
N VAL A 28 12.51 -24.38 25.50
CA VAL A 28 12.25 -25.75 25.03
C VAL A 28 13.51 -26.60 25.22
N PRO A 29 13.48 -27.66 26.06
CA PRO A 29 14.68 -28.47 26.36
C PRO A 29 15.31 -29.13 25.14
N ALA A 30 14.49 -29.50 24.14
CA ALA A 30 14.90 -30.21 22.94
C ALA A 30 15.75 -29.40 21.95
N VAL A 31 15.88 -28.08 22.15
CA VAL A 31 16.70 -27.25 21.26
C VAL A 31 18.12 -27.19 21.82
N GLY A 32 19.06 -27.81 21.12
CA GLY A 32 20.49 -27.92 21.45
C GLY A 32 21.25 -26.57 21.44
N MET A 33 20.74 -25.57 22.15
CA MET A 33 21.38 -24.27 22.33
C MET A 33 22.36 -24.28 23.49
N SER A 34 23.51 -23.63 23.31
CA SER A 34 24.45 -23.37 24.40
C SER A 34 23.81 -22.52 25.51
N THR A 35 24.30 -22.67 26.73
CA THR A 35 23.82 -21.93 27.91
C THR A 35 23.91 -20.41 27.72
N MET A 36 25.03 -19.93 27.14
CA MET A 36 25.24 -18.52 26.82
C MET A 36 24.19 -17.99 25.84
N LEU A 37 23.87 -18.77 24.80
CA LEU A 37 22.90 -18.38 23.78
C LEU A 37 21.47 -18.38 24.32
N LYS A 38 21.13 -19.34 25.19
CA LYS A 38 19.84 -19.34 25.92
C LYS A 38 19.71 -18.08 26.78
N ARG A 39 20.74 -17.71 27.55
CA ARG A 39 20.74 -16.50 28.38
C ARG A 39 20.53 -15.24 27.53
N ARG A 40 21.29 -15.08 26.45
CA ARG A 40 21.16 -13.94 25.53
C ARG A 40 19.75 -13.86 24.93
N ALA A 41 19.21 -14.97 24.42
CA ALA A 41 17.86 -15.00 23.86
C ALA A 41 16.78 -14.60 24.86
N ARG A 42 16.88 -15.07 26.12
CA ARG A 42 15.95 -14.71 27.19
C ARG A 42 16.06 -13.23 27.57
N SER A 43 17.27 -12.71 27.71
CA SER A 43 17.50 -11.29 28.01
C SER A 43 16.97 -10.39 26.90
N SER A 44 17.18 -10.74 25.63
CA SER A 44 16.61 -10.01 24.49
C SER A 44 15.08 -10.04 24.50
N LEU A 45 14.48 -11.21 24.78
CA LEU A 45 13.02 -11.33 24.92
C LEU A 45 12.47 -10.44 26.04
N GLN A 46 13.09 -10.49 27.23
CA GLN A 46 12.70 -9.66 28.37
C GLN A 46 12.80 -8.17 28.05
N PHE A 47 13.88 -7.75 27.39
CA PHE A 47 14.06 -6.37 26.95
C PHE A 47 12.96 -5.95 25.95
N CYS A 48 12.66 -6.76 24.94
CA CYS A 48 11.60 -6.47 23.97
C CYS A 48 10.22 -6.40 24.63
N LEU A 49 9.92 -7.29 25.58
CA LEU A 49 8.66 -7.26 26.33
C LEU A 49 8.56 -6.01 27.22
N ALA A 50 9.64 -5.64 27.92
CA ALA A 50 9.68 -4.42 28.72
C ALA A 50 9.47 -3.16 27.84
N LEU A 51 10.11 -3.10 26.68
CA LEU A 51 9.93 -2.02 25.72
C LEU A 51 8.50 -1.98 25.18
N LEU A 52 7.91 -3.12 24.83
CA LEU A 52 6.52 -3.20 24.37
C LEU A 52 5.54 -2.73 25.44
N THR A 53 5.74 -3.13 26.70
CA THR A 53 4.95 -2.67 27.83
C THR A 53 5.07 -1.15 27.99
N PHE A 54 6.29 -0.61 27.94
CA PHE A 54 6.52 0.84 28.05
C PHE A 54 5.82 1.62 26.91
N VAL A 55 5.96 1.15 25.66
CA VAL A 55 5.31 1.77 24.50
C VAL A 55 3.79 1.68 24.61
N THR A 56 3.26 0.58 25.12
CA THR A 56 1.81 0.41 25.34
C THR A 56 1.31 1.38 26.40
N ILE A 57 1.99 1.47 27.56
CA ILE A 57 1.64 2.45 28.61
C ILE A 57 1.68 3.87 28.04
N TYR A 58 2.74 4.22 27.30
CA TYR A 58 2.85 5.54 26.67
C TYR A 58 1.70 5.80 25.69
N ALA A 59 1.37 4.84 24.84
CA ALA A 59 0.29 4.97 23.86
C ALA A 59 -1.06 5.25 24.54
N PHE A 60 -1.44 4.41 25.51
CA PHE A 60 -2.73 4.52 26.20
C PHE A 60 -2.82 5.73 27.14
N THR A 61 -1.70 6.29 27.59
CA THR A 61 -1.70 7.46 28.49
C THR A 61 -1.60 8.79 27.74
N THR A 62 -0.98 8.83 26.55
CA THR A 62 -0.65 10.09 25.87
C THR A 62 -1.25 10.26 24.48
N ARG A 63 -1.78 9.19 23.88
CA ARG A 63 -2.31 9.22 22.51
C ARG A 63 -3.79 8.86 22.52
N THR A 64 -4.54 9.54 21.67
CA THR A 64 -5.90 9.12 21.33
C THR A 64 -5.84 8.08 20.22
N MET A 65 -6.69 7.07 20.31
CA MET A 65 -6.83 6.08 19.26
C MET A 65 -7.45 6.72 18.03
N ALA A 66 -6.86 6.50 16.85
CA ALA A 66 -7.42 6.93 15.59
C ALA A 66 -8.78 6.27 15.34
N PRO A 67 -9.72 6.96 14.65
CA PRO A 67 -10.96 6.34 14.24
C PRO A 67 -10.67 5.13 13.35
N TRP A 68 -11.43 4.06 13.54
CA TRP A 68 -11.30 2.82 12.79
C TRP A 68 -12.67 2.33 12.35
N GLY A 69 -12.67 1.49 11.32
CA GLY A 69 -13.86 0.96 10.71
C GLY A 69 -13.59 0.42 9.30
N PRO A 70 -14.62 -0.17 8.68
CA PRO A 70 -14.51 -0.70 7.34
C PRO A 70 -14.14 0.43 6.35
N PRO A 71 -13.46 0.10 5.24
CA PRO A 71 -13.14 -1.26 4.80
C PRO A 71 -11.85 -1.85 5.38
N HIS A 72 -11.01 -1.05 6.07
CA HIS A 72 -9.66 -1.46 6.46
C HIS A 72 -9.59 -2.24 7.76
N VAL A 73 -10.35 -1.83 8.78
CA VAL A 73 -10.37 -2.47 10.09
C VAL A 73 -11.79 -2.92 10.38
N VAL A 74 -11.94 -4.12 10.92
CA VAL A 74 -13.25 -4.69 11.26
C VAL A 74 -13.26 -5.12 12.72
N ASP A 75 -14.46 -5.26 13.26
CA ASP A 75 -14.65 -5.79 14.60
C ASP A 75 -14.44 -7.31 14.58
N LEU A 76 -13.55 -7.81 15.44
CA LEU A 76 -13.31 -9.24 15.62
C LEU A 76 -14.58 -9.99 16.05
N GLY A 77 -15.52 -9.31 16.70
CA GLY A 77 -16.87 -9.78 17.03
C GLY A 77 -17.66 -10.32 15.83
N GLN A 78 -17.36 -9.83 14.61
CA GLN A 78 -17.97 -10.34 13.37
C GLN A 78 -17.59 -11.80 13.09
N PHE A 79 -16.45 -12.26 13.61
CA PHE A 79 -15.94 -13.62 13.45
C PHE A 79 -16.11 -14.45 14.73
N LEU A 80 -15.90 -13.82 15.88
CA LEU A 80 -15.89 -14.44 17.19
C LEU A 80 -16.66 -13.54 18.17
N PRO A 81 -17.95 -13.81 18.43
CA PRO A 81 -18.81 -12.91 19.23
C PRO A 81 -18.25 -12.53 20.61
N ALA A 82 -17.47 -13.41 21.24
CA ALA A 82 -16.82 -13.17 22.53
C ALA A 82 -15.81 -12.00 22.53
N PHE A 83 -15.38 -11.53 21.35
CA PHE A 83 -14.37 -10.48 21.18
C PHE A 83 -14.94 -9.23 20.52
N THR A 84 -16.24 -8.99 20.67
CA THR A 84 -16.91 -7.77 20.16
C THR A 84 -16.24 -6.51 20.71
N GLY A 85 -16.05 -5.52 19.83
CA GLY A 85 -15.38 -4.24 20.14
C GLY A 85 -13.86 -4.28 19.98
N LEU A 86 -13.26 -5.41 19.60
CA LEU A 86 -11.82 -5.51 19.37
C LEU A 86 -11.48 -5.35 17.88
N PRO A 87 -10.67 -4.35 17.49
CA PRO A 87 -10.33 -4.13 16.09
C PRO A 87 -9.32 -5.17 15.60
N ILE A 88 -9.49 -5.63 14.36
CA ILE A 88 -8.48 -6.36 13.60
C ILE A 88 -8.38 -5.82 12.17
N ASP A 89 -7.27 -6.07 11.50
CA ASP A 89 -7.17 -5.80 10.07
C ASP A 89 -8.18 -6.65 9.30
N ASN A 90 -8.87 -6.07 8.32
CA ASN A 90 -9.92 -6.76 7.58
C ASN A 90 -9.33 -7.93 6.76
N PRO A 91 -9.63 -9.20 7.12
CA PRO A 91 -9.03 -10.35 6.46
C PRO A 91 -9.41 -10.48 4.98
N PHE A 92 -10.51 -9.86 4.56
CA PHE A 92 -11.06 -9.94 3.20
C PHE A 92 -10.77 -8.72 2.33
N PHE A 93 -10.02 -7.73 2.83
CA PHE A 93 -9.65 -6.54 2.08
C PHE A 93 -8.17 -6.55 1.67
N ARG A 94 -7.37 -5.56 2.11
CA ARG A 94 -5.95 -5.45 1.70
C ARG A 94 -5.06 -6.54 2.28
N PHE A 95 -5.42 -7.10 3.43
CA PHE A 95 -4.76 -8.29 3.95
C PHE A 95 -4.86 -9.46 2.96
N TRP A 96 -6.06 -9.69 2.41
CA TRP A 96 -6.30 -10.72 1.39
C TRP A 96 -5.48 -10.49 0.12
N ASP A 97 -5.31 -9.24 -0.31
CA ASP A 97 -4.52 -8.91 -1.50
C ASP A 97 -3.04 -9.29 -1.35
N THR A 98 -2.57 -9.44 -0.10
CA THR A 98 -1.20 -9.86 0.22
C THR A 98 -1.10 -11.38 0.45
N LEU A 99 -2.05 -11.96 1.18
CA LEU A 99 -2.09 -13.40 1.46
C LEU A 99 -2.55 -14.18 0.22
N GLY A 100 -3.76 -13.92 -0.24
CA GLY A 100 -4.43 -14.59 -1.35
C GLY A 100 -4.49 -16.12 -1.25
N TYR A 101 -4.96 -16.74 -2.33
CA TYR A 101 -5.00 -18.20 -2.42
C TYR A 101 -3.60 -18.82 -2.40
N PHE A 102 -2.62 -18.15 -3.00
CA PHE A 102 -1.22 -18.58 -2.99
C PHE A 102 -0.68 -18.67 -1.57
N GLY A 103 -0.82 -17.59 -0.78
CA GLY A 103 -0.33 -17.56 0.59
C GLY A 103 -1.04 -18.56 1.49
N LEU A 104 -2.36 -18.74 1.36
CA LEU A 104 -3.08 -19.81 2.05
C LEU A 104 -2.48 -21.19 1.74
N GLY A 105 -2.22 -21.48 0.47
CA GLY A 105 -1.57 -22.74 0.06
C GLY A 105 -0.17 -22.90 0.66
N VAL A 106 0.62 -21.82 0.69
CA VAL A 106 1.94 -21.81 1.33
C VAL A 106 1.84 -22.05 2.83
N TYR A 107 0.89 -21.43 3.53
CA TYR A 107 0.64 -21.66 4.96
C TYR A 107 0.24 -23.11 5.25
N ALA A 108 -0.68 -23.67 4.47
CA ALA A 108 -1.08 -25.07 4.60
C ALA A 108 0.13 -26.00 4.40
N TRP A 109 0.93 -25.77 3.36
CA TRP A 109 2.12 -26.59 3.09
C TRP A 109 3.21 -26.40 4.15
N PHE A 110 3.40 -25.18 4.65
CA PHE A 110 4.29 -24.85 5.75
C PHE A 110 3.90 -25.62 7.03
N LEU A 111 2.61 -25.70 7.38
CA LEU A 111 2.13 -26.48 8.51
C LEU A 111 2.38 -27.98 8.33
N LEU A 112 2.15 -28.52 7.12
CA LEU A 112 2.46 -29.94 6.81
C LEU A 112 3.95 -30.27 6.91
N ARG A 113 4.84 -29.28 6.68
CA ARG A 113 6.31 -29.43 6.75
C ARG A 113 6.93 -28.62 7.89
N TRP A 114 6.17 -28.33 8.94
CA TRP A 114 6.55 -27.43 10.03
C TRP A 114 7.94 -27.76 10.60
N LYS A 115 8.22 -29.04 10.89
CA LYS A 115 9.51 -29.50 11.46
C LYS A 115 10.74 -29.10 10.63
N SER A 116 10.61 -29.02 9.31
CA SER A 116 11.71 -28.67 8.40
C SER A 116 12.01 -27.17 8.40
N LEU A 117 10.97 -26.34 8.50
CA LEU A 117 11.06 -24.89 8.30
C LEU A 117 11.24 -24.11 9.60
N VAL A 118 10.72 -24.67 10.69
CA VAL A 118 10.83 -24.07 12.03
C VAL A 118 12.28 -23.88 12.41
N ARG A 119 13.25 -24.60 11.87
CA ARG A 119 14.68 -24.39 12.18
C ARG A 119 15.15 -22.96 11.93
N SER A 120 14.52 -22.22 11.02
CA SER A 120 14.81 -20.80 10.81
C SER A 120 13.94 -19.92 11.70
N ASP A 121 14.57 -19.16 12.60
CA ASP A 121 13.87 -18.15 13.42
C ASP A 121 13.23 -17.06 12.53
N PHE A 122 13.92 -16.66 11.46
CA PHE A 122 13.43 -15.68 10.49
C PHE A 122 12.15 -16.15 9.79
N LEU A 123 12.14 -17.36 9.22
CA LEU A 123 10.95 -17.87 8.53
C LEU A 123 9.80 -18.08 9.52
N THR A 124 10.11 -18.60 10.71
CA THR A 124 9.07 -18.80 11.73
C THR A 124 8.46 -17.46 12.16
N ALA A 125 9.28 -16.46 12.44
CA ALA A 125 8.81 -15.12 12.81
C ALA A 125 7.98 -14.49 11.68
N GLY A 126 8.49 -14.54 10.44
CA GLY A 126 7.79 -14.03 9.27
C GLY A 126 6.44 -14.71 9.01
N MET A 127 6.37 -16.03 9.15
CA MET A 127 5.11 -16.77 9.00
C MET A 127 4.16 -16.55 10.20
N LEU A 128 4.63 -16.09 11.35
CA LEU A 128 3.78 -15.71 12.48
C LEU A 128 3.28 -14.26 12.42
N VAL A 129 3.80 -13.44 11.50
CA VAL A 129 3.44 -12.01 11.39
C VAL A 129 1.93 -11.76 11.43
N PRO A 130 1.08 -12.45 10.66
CA PRO A 130 -0.37 -12.18 10.70
C PRO A 130 -0.97 -12.37 12.09
N LEU A 131 -0.52 -13.38 12.83
CA LEU A 131 -1.00 -13.67 14.18
C LEU A 131 -0.42 -12.71 15.22
N LEU A 132 0.75 -12.12 14.96
CA LEU A 132 1.37 -11.14 15.85
C LEU A 132 0.86 -9.71 15.56
N THR A 133 0.36 -9.46 14.34
CA THR A 133 0.01 -8.12 13.86
C THR A 133 -1.43 -8.04 13.34
N ASN A 134 -1.69 -8.35 12.07
CA ASN A 134 -2.96 -8.12 11.37
C ASN A 134 -4.19 -8.71 12.08
N LEU A 135 -4.08 -9.94 12.56
CA LEU A 135 -5.15 -10.69 13.23
C LEU A 135 -5.06 -10.61 14.76
N ASN A 136 -4.16 -9.77 15.29
CA ASN A 136 -3.97 -9.58 16.72
C ASN A 136 -4.64 -8.27 17.19
N PRO A 137 -5.73 -8.35 17.97
CA PRO A 137 -6.42 -7.14 18.41
C PRO A 137 -5.57 -6.24 19.28
N LEU A 138 -4.65 -6.80 20.08
CA LEU A 138 -3.74 -6.00 20.92
C LEU A 138 -2.79 -5.16 20.04
N TYR A 139 -2.29 -5.74 18.97
CA TYR A 139 -1.45 -5.02 18.02
C TYR A 139 -2.25 -3.95 17.28
N ALA A 140 -3.44 -4.27 16.80
CA ALA A 140 -4.30 -3.31 16.08
C ALA A 140 -4.62 -2.09 16.95
N VAL A 141 -5.03 -2.30 18.21
CA VAL A 141 -5.29 -1.20 19.16
C VAL A 141 -4.03 -0.37 19.39
N LEU A 142 -2.87 -1.01 19.62
CA LEU A 142 -1.62 -0.28 19.81
C LEU A 142 -1.24 0.53 18.56
N PHE A 143 -1.37 -0.06 17.37
CA PHE A 143 -1.06 0.59 16.10
C PHE A 143 -1.94 1.82 15.86
N LEU A 144 -3.23 1.73 16.16
CA LEU A 144 -4.20 2.81 15.97
C LEU A 144 -3.92 4.04 16.85
N HIS A 145 -3.14 3.92 17.93
CA HIS A 145 -2.65 5.07 18.70
C HIS A 145 -1.52 5.84 18.00
N PHE A 146 -0.85 5.24 17.02
CA PHE A 146 0.30 5.82 16.32
C PHE A 146 0.04 6.09 14.83
N GLY A 147 -0.88 5.37 14.21
CA GLY A 147 -1.09 5.41 12.77
C GLY A 147 -2.56 5.22 12.36
N PRO A 148 -2.89 5.60 11.12
CA PRO A 148 -4.25 5.48 10.60
C PRO A 148 -4.60 4.02 10.28
N ALA A 149 -5.87 3.66 10.39
CA ALA A 149 -6.41 2.35 10.05
C ALA A 149 -5.99 1.85 8.64
N THR A 150 -5.83 2.76 7.68
CA THR A 150 -5.42 2.47 6.29
C THR A 150 -4.01 1.89 6.17
N GLY A 151 -3.17 2.01 7.20
CA GLY A 151 -1.79 1.53 7.21
C GLY A 151 -1.59 0.15 7.84
N LEU A 152 -2.56 -0.35 8.62
CA LEU A 152 -2.39 -1.56 9.45
C LEU A 152 -2.01 -2.78 8.61
N TRP A 153 -2.69 -2.99 7.48
CA TRP A 153 -2.46 -4.13 6.59
C TRP A 153 -1.03 -4.22 6.02
N ARG A 154 -0.26 -3.12 6.00
CA ARG A 154 1.08 -3.09 5.40
C ARG A 154 2.07 -4.02 6.13
N THR A 155 1.80 -4.42 7.37
CA THR A 155 2.60 -5.45 8.05
C THR A 155 2.53 -6.81 7.38
N ALA A 156 1.46 -7.10 6.63
CA ALA A 156 1.30 -8.31 5.84
C ALA A 156 2.46 -8.51 4.84
N TYR A 157 3.11 -7.44 4.39
CA TYR A 157 4.27 -7.50 3.51
C TYR A 157 5.50 -8.19 4.15
N LEU A 158 5.53 -8.34 5.48
CA LEU A 158 6.59 -9.06 6.16
C LEU A 158 6.46 -10.59 6.04
N MET A 159 5.32 -11.11 5.55
CA MET A 159 5.15 -12.53 5.32
C MET A 159 6.11 -13.02 4.22
N PRO A 160 7.03 -13.96 4.50
CA PRO A 160 8.03 -14.42 3.53
C PRO A 160 7.45 -15.50 2.60
N LEU A 161 6.25 -15.29 2.05
CA LEU A 161 5.49 -16.33 1.33
C LEU A 161 6.27 -16.94 0.17
N GLY A 162 6.89 -16.11 -0.69
CA GLY A 162 7.68 -16.57 -1.83
C GLY A 162 8.93 -17.35 -1.40
N ILE A 163 9.65 -16.86 -0.38
CA ILE A 163 10.84 -17.53 0.16
C ILE A 163 10.45 -18.88 0.77
N THR A 164 9.38 -18.92 1.57
CA THR A 164 8.86 -20.15 2.18
C THR A 164 8.43 -21.16 1.11
N ALA A 165 7.72 -20.72 0.06
CA ALA A 165 7.34 -21.57 -1.06
C ALA A 165 8.56 -22.17 -1.79
N ALA A 166 9.58 -21.35 -2.08
CA ALA A 166 10.81 -21.80 -2.73
C ALA A 166 11.56 -22.84 -1.89
N ILE A 167 11.64 -22.64 -0.57
CA ILE A 167 12.28 -23.60 0.34
C ILE A 167 11.44 -24.88 0.42
N LEU A 168 10.11 -24.79 0.51
CA LEU A 168 9.21 -25.94 0.51
C LEU A 168 9.37 -26.80 -0.76
N LEU A 169 9.44 -26.15 -1.93
CA LEU A 169 9.72 -26.80 -3.21
C LEU A 169 11.08 -27.52 -3.17
N THR A 170 12.13 -26.81 -2.77
CA THR A 170 13.50 -27.35 -2.72
C THR A 170 13.60 -28.54 -1.76
N VAL A 171 13.07 -28.42 -0.54
CA VAL A 171 13.08 -29.49 0.45
C VAL A 171 12.26 -30.69 -0.03
N THR A 172 11.15 -30.46 -0.73
CA THR A 172 10.26 -31.53 -1.16
C THR A 172 10.78 -32.26 -2.40
N PHE A 173 11.33 -31.57 -3.39
CA PHE A 173 11.72 -32.19 -4.67
C PHE A 173 13.23 -32.42 -4.83
N LEU A 174 14.07 -31.58 -4.22
CA LEU A 174 15.52 -31.57 -4.49
C LEU A 174 16.36 -32.12 -3.32
N SER A 175 15.80 -32.26 -2.12
CA SER A 175 16.58 -32.78 -1.00
C SER A 175 16.82 -34.29 -1.14
N LYS A 176 18.08 -34.68 -1.34
CA LYS A 176 18.53 -36.09 -1.39
C LYS A 176 18.20 -36.91 -0.13
N SER A 177 17.94 -36.22 0.98
CA SER A 177 17.64 -36.83 2.28
C SER A 177 16.22 -37.42 2.38
N ALA A 178 15.28 -37.02 1.51
CA ALA A 178 13.90 -37.48 1.60
C ALA A 178 13.67 -38.64 0.61
N ARG A 179 13.81 -39.89 1.07
CA ARG A 179 13.21 -41.06 0.39
C ARG A 179 11.69 -40.90 0.45
N GLN A 180 11.12 -40.12 -0.46
CA GLN A 180 9.70 -39.85 -0.49
C GLN A 180 8.97 -41.02 -1.13
N THR A 181 7.89 -41.45 -0.48
CA THR A 181 6.96 -42.42 -1.07
C THR A 181 6.24 -41.79 -2.27
N SER A 182 5.78 -42.60 -3.22
CA SER A 182 5.04 -42.11 -4.40
C SER A 182 3.83 -41.26 -4.01
N GLY A 183 3.13 -41.61 -2.92
CA GLY A 183 2.02 -40.81 -2.39
C GLY A 183 2.42 -39.42 -1.89
N GLN A 184 3.61 -39.26 -1.30
CA GLN A 184 4.11 -37.94 -0.89
C GLN A 184 4.46 -37.06 -2.08
N LYS A 185 5.00 -37.64 -3.16
CA LYS A 185 5.26 -36.93 -4.42
C LYS A 185 3.96 -36.46 -5.08
N ILE A 186 2.95 -37.33 -5.16
CA ILE A 186 1.63 -36.98 -5.70
C ILE A 186 1.03 -35.81 -4.91
N LYS A 187 1.04 -35.86 -3.57
CA LYS A 187 0.58 -34.74 -2.73
C LYS A 187 1.35 -33.45 -3.02
N ALA A 188 2.66 -33.53 -3.20
CA ALA A 188 3.47 -32.36 -3.53
C ALA A 188 3.10 -31.77 -4.90
N TYR A 189 2.93 -32.60 -5.94
CA TYR A 189 2.48 -32.14 -7.25
C TYR A 189 1.09 -31.50 -7.21
N ILE A 190 0.16 -32.07 -6.44
CA ILE A 190 -1.17 -31.50 -6.24
C ILE A 190 -1.06 -30.11 -5.58
N ILE A 191 -0.24 -29.96 -4.53
CA ILE A 191 -0.03 -28.66 -3.88
C ILE A 191 0.58 -27.65 -4.88
N VAL A 192 1.60 -28.05 -5.64
CA VAL A 192 2.22 -27.17 -6.65
C VAL A 192 1.21 -26.76 -7.72
N PHE A 193 0.40 -27.70 -8.20
CA PHE A 193 -0.68 -27.41 -9.15
C PHE A 193 -1.64 -26.36 -8.59
N PHE A 194 -2.11 -26.52 -7.35
CA PHE A 194 -2.98 -25.53 -6.70
C PHE A 194 -2.29 -24.18 -6.51
N LEU A 195 -1.00 -24.14 -6.15
CA LEU A 195 -0.24 -22.90 -6.06
C LEU A 195 -0.13 -22.19 -7.41
N VAL A 196 0.15 -22.92 -8.49
CA VAL A 196 0.19 -22.34 -9.84
C VAL A 196 -1.19 -21.83 -10.25
N MET A 197 -2.24 -22.64 -10.06
CA MET A 197 -3.62 -22.23 -10.34
C MET A 197 -4.05 -21.00 -9.55
N SER A 198 -3.55 -20.84 -8.32
CA SER A 198 -3.84 -19.67 -7.48
C SER A 198 -3.29 -18.35 -8.02
N LEU A 199 -2.29 -18.40 -8.92
CA LEU A 199 -1.68 -17.23 -9.54
C LEU A 199 -2.34 -16.85 -10.88
N ILE A 200 -3.08 -17.78 -11.49
CA ILE A 200 -3.74 -17.59 -12.78
C ILE A 200 -5.06 -16.82 -12.58
N PRO A 201 -5.43 -15.92 -13.50
CA PRO A 201 -6.72 -15.26 -13.47
C PRO A 201 -7.82 -16.29 -13.76
N TRP A 202 -8.80 -16.37 -12.88
CA TRP A 202 -9.99 -17.17 -13.09
C TRP A 202 -11.22 -16.39 -12.63
N HIS A 203 -12.35 -16.73 -13.23
CA HIS A 203 -13.64 -16.12 -12.95
C HIS A 203 -14.66 -17.23 -12.69
N TYR A 204 -15.33 -17.19 -11.54
CA TYR A 204 -16.36 -18.16 -11.17
C TYR A 204 -17.47 -17.47 -10.37
N GLN A 205 -18.72 -17.57 -10.84
CA GLN A 205 -19.89 -16.97 -10.17
C GLN A 205 -19.65 -15.53 -9.70
N GLU A 206 -19.28 -14.65 -10.64
CA GLU A 206 -18.97 -13.21 -10.40
C GLU A 206 -17.74 -12.93 -9.52
N ARG A 207 -17.04 -13.97 -9.05
CA ARG A 207 -15.80 -13.82 -8.29
C ARG A 207 -14.61 -13.94 -9.24
N PHE A 208 -13.80 -12.88 -9.28
CA PHE A 208 -12.52 -12.89 -9.95
C PHE A 208 -11.39 -13.15 -8.94
N ASN A 209 -10.39 -13.93 -9.34
CA ASN A 209 -9.14 -14.06 -8.58
C ASN A 209 -8.32 -12.77 -8.63
N ARG A 210 -8.71 -11.78 -7.82
CA ARG A 210 -8.03 -10.47 -7.76
C ARG A 210 -6.58 -10.54 -7.27
N THR A 211 -6.16 -11.67 -6.71
CA THR A 211 -4.77 -11.90 -6.28
C THR A 211 -3.86 -12.36 -7.41
N SER A 212 -4.42 -12.66 -8.59
CA SER A 212 -3.63 -12.92 -9.80
C SER A 212 -2.82 -11.69 -10.19
N ARG A 213 -1.54 -11.91 -10.49
CA ARG A 213 -0.64 -10.86 -10.99
C ARG A 213 -0.62 -10.75 -12.51
N VAL A 214 -1.25 -11.66 -13.23
CA VAL A 214 -1.26 -11.66 -14.71
C VAL A 214 -1.75 -10.33 -15.30
N PRO A 215 -2.84 -9.71 -14.81
CA PRO A 215 -3.27 -8.40 -15.32
C PRO A 215 -2.21 -7.29 -15.17
N SER A 216 -1.32 -7.38 -14.17
CA SER A 216 -0.23 -6.40 -13.99
C SER A 216 0.91 -6.55 -14.99
N MET A 217 0.96 -7.65 -15.76
CA MET A 217 1.93 -7.84 -16.85
C MET A 217 1.45 -7.25 -18.19
N LEU A 218 0.19 -6.80 -18.27
CA LEU A 218 -0.34 -6.17 -19.47
C LEU A 218 0.20 -4.74 -19.59
N SER A 219 0.62 -4.33 -20.78
CA SER A 219 1.04 -2.95 -21.02
C SER A 219 -0.15 -2.02 -20.90
N VAL A 220 0.01 -0.98 -20.09
CA VAL A 220 -0.99 0.09 -19.88
C VAL A 220 -0.37 1.47 -20.14
N HIS A 221 0.83 1.50 -20.72
CA HIS A 221 1.70 2.69 -20.78
C HIS A 221 0.96 3.93 -21.32
N GLU A 222 0.31 3.78 -22.47
CA GLU A 222 -0.35 4.89 -23.18
C GLU A 222 -1.70 5.28 -22.58
N THR A 223 -2.45 4.34 -22.00
CA THR A 223 -3.86 4.57 -21.62
C THR A 223 -4.06 4.93 -20.16
N SER A 224 -3.17 4.45 -19.29
CA SER A 224 -3.34 4.54 -17.83
C SER A 224 -2.01 4.55 -17.07
N GLY A 225 -0.90 4.48 -17.81
CA GLY A 225 0.46 4.40 -17.29
C GLY A 225 1.23 5.69 -17.51
N ALA A 226 2.56 5.60 -17.44
CA ALA A 226 3.42 6.79 -17.52
C ALA A 226 3.31 7.55 -18.86
N GLY A 227 3.00 6.87 -19.96
CA GLY A 227 2.89 7.49 -21.29
C GLY A 227 1.77 8.52 -21.35
N LEU A 228 0.64 8.26 -20.68
CA LEU A 228 -0.50 9.18 -20.58
C LEU A 228 -0.11 10.58 -20.05
N TRP A 229 0.89 10.63 -19.18
CA TRP A 229 1.28 11.83 -18.41
C TRP A 229 2.65 12.40 -18.81
N GLN A 230 3.41 11.69 -19.64
CA GLN A 230 4.84 11.93 -19.80
C GLN A 230 5.13 13.32 -20.39
N ASP A 231 4.36 13.74 -21.38
CA ASP A 231 4.48 15.03 -22.04
C ASP A 231 4.13 16.18 -21.09
N LEU A 232 3.05 16.05 -20.33
CA LEU A 232 2.63 17.02 -19.32
C LEU A 232 3.70 17.19 -18.23
N ILE A 233 4.25 16.09 -17.71
CA ILE A 233 5.33 16.14 -16.70
C ILE A 233 6.55 16.89 -17.26
N LYS A 234 6.99 16.54 -18.47
CA LYS A 234 8.13 17.21 -19.13
C LYS A 234 7.86 18.69 -19.38
N ALA A 235 6.64 19.05 -19.78
CA ALA A 235 6.27 20.44 -20.01
C ALA A 235 6.32 21.25 -18.70
N VAL A 236 5.78 20.73 -17.61
CA VAL A 236 5.84 21.38 -16.29
C VAL A 236 7.29 21.54 -15.82
N ASP A 237 8.11 20.49 -15.90
CA ASP A 237 9.52 20.56 -15.52
C ASP A 237 10.28 21.64 -16.32
N GLN A 238 10.04 21.72 -17.64
CA GLN A 238 10.66 22.73 -18.50
C GLN A 238 10.20 24.16 -18.18
N ILE A 239 8.93 24.35 -17.81
CA ILE A 239 8.40 25.65 -17.38
C ILE A 239 9.04 26.07 -16.06
N GLN A 240 9.08 25.17 -15.07
CA GLN A 240 9.68 25.43 -13.76
C GLN A 240 11.18 25.72 -13.83
N ALA A 241 11.89 25.14 -14.80
CA ALA A 241 13.31 25.43 -15.01
C ALA A 241 13.56 26.85 -15.55
N LYS A 242 12.56 27.49 -16.15
CA LYS A 242 12.68 28.81 -16.81
C LYS A 242 11.97 29.94 -16.09
N ARG A 243 10.97 29.63 -15.27
CA ARG A 243 10.09 30.60 -14.61
C ARG A 243 9.87 30.21 -13.16
N GLU A 244 9.69 31.22 -12.32
CA GLU A 244 9.22 31.00 -10.96
C GLU A 244 7.77 30.49 -11.01
N VAL A 245 7.53 29.33 -10.39
CA VAL A 245 6.20 28.72 -10.27
C VAL A 245 5.91 28.54 -8.79
N ARG A 246 4.96 29.32 -8.28
CA ARG A 246 4.56 29.28 -6.87
C ARG A 246 3.68 28.07 -6.58
N ARG A 247 2.72 27.78 -7.45
CA ARG A 247 1.74 26.69 -7.27
C ARG A 247 1.20 26.18 -8.61
N ILE A 248 0.63 24.98 -8.58
CA ILE A 248 -0.11 24.38 -9.71
C ILE A 248 -1.57 24.18 -9.28
N ILE A 249 -2.49 24.69 -10.08
CA ILE A 249 -3.94 24.60 -9.92
C ILE A 249 -4.45 23.62 -10.98
N THR A 250 -5.09 22.53 -10.54
CA THR A 250 -5.59 21.45 -11.41
C THR A 250 -6.53 20.54 -10.61
N ASP A 251 -7.12 19.53 -11.26
CA ASP A 251 -7.86 18.46 -10.58
C ASP A 251 -6.97 17.63 -9.63
N ASN A 252 -7.62 16.93 -8.70
CA ASN A 252 -6.95 16.13 -7.68
C ASN A 252 -6.06 15.00 -8.23
N VAL A 253 -6.40 14.39 -9.38
CA VAL A 253 -5.65 13.27 -9.98
C VAL A 253 -4.42 13.78 -10.72
N THR A 254 -4.56 14.78 -11.60
CA THR A 254 -3.42 15.39 -12.28
C THR A 254 -2.45 16.01 -11.29
N ARG A 255 -2.97 16.63 -10.22
CA ARG A 255 -2.15 17.14 -9.11
C ARG A 255 -1.35 16.02 -8.46
N PHE A 256 -1.98 14.89 -8.16
CA PHE A 256 -1.29 13.74 -7.55
C PHE A 256 -0.11 13.27 -8.41
N VAL A 257 -0.31 13.21 -9.74
CA VAL A 257 0.74 12.82 -10.70
C VAL A 257 1.85 13.87 -10.74
N LEU A 258 1.51 15.14 -10.98
CA LEU A 258 2.50 16.21 -11.11
C LEU A 258 3.30 16.42 -9.81
N TYR A 259 2.64 16.38 -8.66
CA TYR A 259 3.32 16.51 -7.36
C TYR A 259 4.33 15.39 -7.12
N SER A 260 3.97 14.16 -7.50
CA SER A 260 4.84 12.99 -7.36
C SER A 260 6.03 13.07 -8.31
N ALA A 261 5.81 13.54 -9.55
CA ALA A 261 6.83 13.66 -10.57
C ALA A 261 7.81 14.81 -10.30
N THR A 262 7.32 15.95 -9.82
CA THR A 262 8.11 17.19 -9.55
C THR A 262 8.76 17.21 -8.16
N ARG A 263 8.75 16.07 -7.43
CA ARG A 263 9.38 15.90 -6.11
C ARG A 263 8.98 16.97 -5.08
N SER A 264 7.71 17.39 -5.09
CA SER A 264 7.19 18.34 -4.10
C SER A 264 7.86 19.73 -4.15
N GLN A 265 8.44 20.14 -5.28
CA GLN A 265 9.00 21.48 -5.46
C GLN A 265 7.95 22.58 -5.64
N VAL A 266 6.68 22.20 -5.81
CA VAL A 266 5.55 23.13 -5.97
C VAL A 266 4.79 23.26 -4.65
N TRP A 267 4.56 24.49 -4.20
CA TRP A 267 3.79 24.77 -2.99
C TRP A 267 2.33 24.35 -3.19
N TRP A 268 1.77 23.61 -2.24
CA TRP A 268 0.40 23.10 -2.34
C TRP A 268 -0.64 24.20 -2.09
N TRP A 269 -1.83 24.06 -2.68
CA TRP A 269 -3.01 24.81 -2.22
C TRP A 269 -3.28 24.44 -0.74
N PRO A 270 -3.62 25.39 0.15
CA PRO A 270 -3.76 25.13 1.59
C PRO A 270 -4.68 23.94 1.91
N GLU A 271 -5.72 23.76 1.10
CA GLU A 271 -6.74 22.73 1.27
C GLU A 271 -6.43 21.44 0.49
N ARG A 272 -5.25 21.37 -0.10
CA ARG A 272 -4.71 20.28 -0.91
C ARG A 272 -5.42 20.04 -2.24
N GLU A 273 -6.67 20.44 -2.44
CA GLU A 273 -7.40 20.20 -3.71
C GLU A 273 -8.10 21.48 -4.16
N TYR A 274 -7.85 21.94 -5.39
CA TYR A 274 -8.56 23.08 -5.97
C TYR A 274 -9.80 22.62 -6.73
N PHE A 275 -9.64 21.89 -7.83
CA PHE A 275 -10.75 21.17 -8.46
C PHE A 275 -10.88 19.75 -7.90
N PRO A 276 -12.11 19.28 -7.60
CA PRO A 276 -13.41 19.91 -7.87
C PRO A 276 -13.95 20.81 -6.74
N LYS A 277 -13.18 21.09 -5.68
CA LYS A 277 -13.68 21.80 -4.49
C LYS A 277 -14.19 23.21 -4.80
N HIS A 278 -13.43 23.96 -5.59
CA HIS A 278 -13.79 25.32 -6.03
C HIS A 278 -14.42 25.32 -7.42
N ARG A 279 -15.15 24.26 -7.79
CA ARG A 279 -15.72 24.15 -9.14
C ARG A 279 -16.81 25.18 -9.40
N ASP A 280 -17.61 25.50 -8.38
CA ASP A 280 -18.81 26.33 -8.53
C ASP A 280 -18.52 27.83 -8.34
N ASP A 281 -17.42 28.17 -7.66
CA ASP A 281 -16.98 29.53 -7.32
C ASP A 281 -15.65 29.93 -8.00
N TYR A 282 -15.12 29.10 -8.91
CA TYR A 282 -13.80 29.32 -9.53
C TYR A 282 -13.67 30.68 -10.22
N GLN A 283 -14.75 31.19 -10.81
CA GLN A 283 -14.74 32.47 -11.54
C GLN A 283 -14.46 33.64 -10.60
N GLU A 284 -15.20 33.69 -9.48
CA GLU A 284 -15.01 34.73 -8.46
C GLU A 284 -13.61 34.64 -7.86
N ASP A 285 -13.16 33.43 -7.55
CA ASP A 285 -11.84 33.21 -6.97
C ASP A 285 -10.72 33.62 -7.95
N PHE A 286 -10.79 33.22 -9.23
CA PHE A 286 -9.83 33.61 -10.26
C PHE A 286 -9.75 35.13 -10.49
N LEU A 287 -10.85 35.86 -10.26
CA LEU A 287 -10.90 37.32 -10.40
C LEU A 287 -10.41 38.06 -9.15
N THR A 288 -10.58 37.48 -7.96
CA THR A 288 -10.39 38.18 -6.68
C THR A 288 -9.13 37.75 -5.92
N SER A 289 -8.63 36.53 -6.14
CA SER A 289 -7.48 35.97 -5.43
C SER A 289 -6.16 36.21 -6.15
N ASP A 290 -5.07 36.25 -5.36
CA ASP A 290 -3.70 36.33 -5.89
C ASP A 290 -3.20 34.97 -6.40
N PHE A 291 -3.34 34.79 -7.72
CA PHE A 291 -2.78 33.67 -8.47
C PHE A 291 -1.49 33.99 -9.20
N THR A 292 -0.81 35.09 -8.87
CA THR A 292 0.46 35.45 -9.50
C THR A 292 1.47 34.31 -9.41
N HIS A 293 2.14 34.01 -10.53
CA HIS A 293 3.08 32.89 -10.69
C HIS A 293 2.48 31.50 -10.43
N SER A 294 1.15 31.35 -10.56
CA SER A 294 0.48 30.05 -10.50
C SER A 294 0.33 29.47 -11.90
N LEU A 295 0.51 28.17 -12.05
CA LEU A 295 0.15 27.46 -13.27
C LEU A 295 -1.27 26.91 -13.14
N LEU A 296 -2.15 27.28 -14.06
CA LEU A 296 -3.42 26.58 -14.26
C LEU A 296 -3.19 25.46 -15.28
N VAL A 297 -3.25 24.22 -14.81
CA VAL A 297 -3.14 23.02 -15.64
C VAL A 297 -4.53 22.44 -15.83
N ILE A 298 -5.00 22.44 -17.07
CA ILE A 298 -6.29 21.89 -17.46
C ILE A 298 -6.01 20.61 -18.23
N ASN A 299 -6.25 19.47 -17.61
CA ASN A 299 -6.06 18.17 -18.20
C ASN A 299 -7.41 17.50 -18.43
N LYS A 300 -7.91 17.57 -19.66
CA LYS A 300 -9.13 16.89 -20.09
C LYS A 300 -8.84 15.53 -20.75
N ARG A 301 -7.57 15.09 -20.73
CA ARG A 301 -7.14 13.81 -21.31
C ARG A 301 -7.51 12.66 -20.37
N ASN A 302 -8.63 12.02 -20.67
CA ASN A 302 -9.11 10.87 -19.91
C ASN A 302 -8.24 9.64 -20.16
N GLY A 303 -8.00 8.87 -19.10
CA GLY A 303 -7.40 7.54 -19.20
C GLY A 303 -8.45 6.44 -19.31
N VAL A 304 -7.98 5.20 -19.48
CA VAL A 304 -8.84 4.01 -19.60
C VAL A 304 -8.81 3.19 -18.31
N LEU A 305 -9.95 2.63 -17.92
CA LEU A 305 -10.00 1.62 -16.86
C LEU A 305 -9.35 0.32 -17.36
N THR A 306 -8.29 -0.12 -16.70
CA THR A 306 -7.60 -1.37 -17.03
C THR A 306 -8.17 -2.53 -16.23
N ASN A 307 -8.06 -3.76 -16.75
CA ASN A 307 -8.41 -4.97 -16.01
C ASN A 307 -7.68 -5.03 -14.65
N SER A 308 -6.39 -4.65 -14.62
CA SER A 308 -5.63 -4.61 -13.38
C SER A 308 -6.22 -3.62 -12.36
N ALA A 309 -6.63 -2.43 -12.79
CA ALA A 309 -7.24 -1.43 -11.92
C ALA A 309 -8.64 -1.87 -11.45
N GLN A 310 -9.45 -2.41 -12.37
CA GLN A 310 -10.78 -2.94 -12.09
C GLN A 310 -10.74 -4.01 -10.99
N TYR A 311 -9.84 -4.99 -11.12
CA TYR A 311 -9.76 -6.10 -10.16
C TYR A 311 -9.05 -5.73 -8.86
N ALA A 312 -8.08 -4.81 -8.88
CA ALA A 312 -7.42 -4.33 -7.67
C ALA A 312 -8.36 -3.53 -6.75
N GLY A 313 -9.40 -2.91 -7.32
CA GLY A 313 -10.38 -2.11 -6.58
C GLY A 313 -9.72 -1.06 -5.68
N HIS A 314 -8.60 -0.48 -6.13
CA HIS A 314 -7.85 0.50 -5.36
C HIS A 314 -8.33 1.91 -5.57
N TRP A 315 -8.80 2.20 -6.77
CA TRP A 315 -9.36 3.47 -7.15
C TRP A 315 -10.77 3.26 -7.73
N PRO A 316 -11.64 4.28 -7.64
CA PRO A 316 -12.90 4.28 -8.37
C PRO A 316 -12.70 4.00 -9.87
N PRO A 317 -13.64 3.31 -10.54
CA PRO A 317 -13.53 2.99 -11.96
C PRO A 317 -13.37 4.20 -12.88
N ASP A 318 -13.85 5.36 -12.44
CA ASP A 318 -13.85 6.63 -13.14
C ASP A 318 -12.71 7.57 -12.71
N ILE A 319 -11.75 7.12 -11.88
CA ILE A 319 -10.67 7.98 -11.37
C ILE A 319 -9.85 8.64 -12.49
N LEU A 320 -9.73 8.00 -13.66
CA LEU A 320 -9.00 8.56 -14.81
C LEU A 320 -9.89 9.39 -15.74
N LYS A 321 -11.17 9.59 -15.42
CA LYS A 321 -12.07 10.50 -16.15
C LYS A 321 -11.85 11.94 -15.69
N VAL A 322 -10.61 12.41 -15.73
CA VAL A 322 -10.17 13.69 -15.16
C VAL A 322 -10.90 14.90 -15.74
N SER A 323 -11.39 14.81 -16.98
CA SER A 323 -12.15 15.88 -17.62
C SER A 323 -13.41 16.29 -16.83
N GLN A 324 -13.99 15.37 -16.05
CA GLN A 324 -15.24 15.62 -15.29
C GLN A 324 -15.05 16.54 -14.08
N HIS A 325 -13.80 16.77 -13.65
CA HIS A 325 -13.47 17.59 -12.49
C HIS A 325 -13.46 19.10 -12.77
N TYR A 326 -13.40 19.49 -14.06
CA TYR A 326 -13.35 20.89 -14.46
C TYR A 326 -14.78 21.46 -14.73
N PRO A 327 -15.00 22.77 -14.49
CA PRO A 327 -16.20 23.47 -14.94
C PRO A 327 -16.39 23.37 -16.45
N GLN A 328 -17.63 23.32 -16.92
CA GLN A 328 -17.94 23.18 -18.36
C GLN A 328 -17.61 24.46 -19.14
N ASP A 329 -17.74 25.61 -18.48
CA ASP A 329 -17.53 26.96 -18.96
C ASP A 329 -16.08 27.45 -18.78
N LEU A 330 -15.18 26.63 -18.20
CA LEU A 330 -13.80 27.04 -17.89
C LEU A 330 -13.03 27.52 -19.14
N ASP A 331 -13.21 26.85 -20.29
CA ASP A 331 -12.53 27.25 -21.53
C ASP A 331 -13.04 28.61 -22.05
N GLU A 332 -14.35 28.84 -21.93
CA GLU A 332 -14.99 30.11 -22.30
C GLU A 332 -14.53 31.24 -21.37
N PHE A 333 -14.47 30.98 -20.07
CA PHE A 333 -13.97 31.92 -19.08
C PHE A 333 -12.52 32.35 -19.38
N ILE A 334 -11.65 31.39 -19.71
CA ILE A 334 -10.25 31.68 -20.06
C ILE A 334 -10.16 32.49 -21.35
N ALA A 335 -10.95 32.12 -22.38
CA ALA A 335 -10.97 32.81 -23.66
C ALA A 335 -11.46 34.26 -23.54
N THR A 336 -12.39 34.53 -22.61
CA THR A 336 -12.94 35.87 -22.35
C THR A 336 -12.06 36.73 -21.44
N HIS A 337 -11.08 36.14 -20.75
CA HIS A 337 -10.13 36.83 -19.85
C HIS A 337 -8.66 36.61 -20.25
N PRO A 338 -8.25 36.94 -21.50
CA PRO A 338 -6.90 36.66 -22.00
C PRO A 338 -5.79 37.40 -21.25
N ASN A 339 -6.13 38.45 -20.51
CA ASN A 339 -5.21 39.19 -19.65
C ASN A 339 -4.84 38.43 -18.36
N LEU A 340 -5.65 37.46 -17.93
CA LEU A 340 -5.40 36.66 -16.73
C LEU A 340 -4.60 35.39 -17.03
N PHE A 341 -4.62 34.91 -18.29
CA PHE A 341 -4.09 33.60 -18.67
C PHE A 341 -3.14 33.69 -19.86
N GLU A 342 -1.85 33.43 -19.63
CA GLU A 342 -0.85 33.25 -20.70
C GLU A 342 -0.69 31.77 -21.00
N LEU A 343 -1.09 31.32 -22.19
CA LEU A 343 -0.86 29.94 -22.61
C LEU A 343 0.65 29.67 -22.77
N LEU A 344 1.20 28.76 -21.97
CA LEU A 344 2.60 28.37 -22.03
C LEU A 344 2.83 27.10 -22.85
N TRP A 345 1.87 26.18 -22.82
CA TRP A 345 1.98 24.89 -23.49
C TRP A 345 0.60 24.29 -23.72
N SER A 346 0.46 23.57 -24.83
CA SER A 346 -0.74 22.81 -25.18
C SER A 346 -0.36 21.56 -25.96
N ALA A 347 -0.97 20.42 -25.62
CA ALA A 347 -0.91 19.22 -26.45
C ALA A 347 -2.09 18.28 -26.16
N ALA A 348 -2.73 17.80 -27.24
CA ALA A 348 -3.98 17.06 -27.19
C ALA A 348 -5.02 17.81 -26.34
N ASP A 349 -5.59 17.16 -25.32
CA ASP A 349 -6.61 17.75 -24.43
C ASP A 349 -6.02 18.34 -23.14
N VAL A 350 -4.79 18.86 -23.20
CA VAL A 350 -4.10 19.42 -22.03
C VAL A 350 -3.54 20.80 -22.34
N ASN A 351 -3.86 21.76 -21.47
CA ASN A 351 -3.38 23.13 -21.56
C ASN A 351 -2.72 23.56 -20.25
N ILE A 352 -1.62 24.30 -20.35
CA ILE A 352 -0.93 24.92 -19.22
C ILE A 352 -0.91 26.42 -19.43
N PHE A 353 -1.54 27.15 -18.51
CA PHE A 353 -1.56 28.60 -18.48
C PHE A 353 -0.74 29.11 -17.30
N LEU A 354 0.00 30.19 -17.50
CA LEU A 354 0.48 31.03 -16.41
C LEU A 354 -0.61 32.03 -16.05
N MET A 355 -0.94 32.10 -14.76
CA MET A 355 -1.91 33.05 -14.23
C MET A 355 -1.25 34.37 -13.87
N HIS A 356 -1.88 35.45 -14.30
CA HIS A 356 -1.52 36.83 -14.01
C HIS A 356 -2.53 37.43 -13.03
N PRO A 357 -2.11 38.40 -12.19
CA PRO A 357 -3.04 39.07 -11.28
C PRO A 357 -4.13 39.79 -12.08
N SER A 358 -5.36 39.77 -11.55
CA SER A 358 -6.42 40.64 -12.06
C SER A 358 -5.96 42.09 -11.93
N LYS A 359 -5.98 42.81 -13.05
CA LYS A 359 -5.72 44.25 -13.02
C LYS A 359 -6.92 44.89 -12.31
N ASN A 360 -6.71 45.34 -11.06
CA ASN A 360 -7.61 46.29 -10.43
C ASN A 360 -7.71 47.56 -11.28
#